data_AF-A0A2S2PJ45-F1
#
_entry.id   AF-A0A2S2PJ45-F1
#
_cell.length_a   1.000
_cell.length_b   1.000
_cell.length_c   1.000
_cell.angle_alpha   90.00
_cell.angle_beta   90.00
_cell.angle_gamma   90.00
#
_symmetry.space_group_name_H-M   'P 1'
#
loop_
_entity.id
_entity.type
_entity.pdbx_description
1 polymer ?
#
loop_
_entity_poly.entity_id
_entity_poly.type
_entity_poly.pdbx_seq_one_letter_code
_entity_poly.pdbx_strand_id
1 'polypeptide(L)'
;ACPTCRHHLVAARQFLLLYSATVWSESASRTQKNKNTLLQAQRCATFKVARCYRTVSDMASLVLARMTPAFLQAEGRRKSAAAKATGVVPNKRELTAETISSWPGGLGLDA
;
A
#
# COMPACT_ATOMS: atom_id res chain seq x y z
N ALA A 1 -23.84 2.09 7.05
CA ALA A 1 -22.45 2.24 7.56
C ALA A 1 -21.85 3.56 7.09
N CYS A 2 -21.34 4.38 8.02
CA CYS A 2 -20.67 5.66 7.76
C CYS A 2 -19.43 5.47 6.85
N PRO A 3 -19.12 6.41 5.93
CA PRO A 3 -17.93 6.35 5.07
C PRO A 3 -16.60 6.14 5.84
N THR A 4 -16.45 6.79 6.98
CA THR A 4 -15.26 6.71 7.84
C THR A 4 -15.02 5.30 8.38
N CYS A 5 -16.09 4.61 8.79
CA CYS A 5 -16.00 3.23 9.27
C CYS A 5 -15.47 2.27 8.19
N ARG A 6 -15.87 2.47 6.92
CA ARG A 6 -15.36 1.62 5.81
C ARG A 6 -13.87 1.85 5.57
N HIS A 7 -13.40 3.09 5.65
CA HIS A 7 -11.99 3.42 5.48
C HIS A 7 -11.13 2.77 6.58
N HIS A 8 -11.58 2.84 7.84
CA HIS A 8 -10.87 2.19 8.95
C HIS A 8 -10.77 0.66 8.81
N LEU A 9 -11.84 -0.01 8.36
CA LEU A 9 -11.80 -1.47 8.15
C LEU A 9 -10.82 -1.88 7.06
N VAL A 10 -10.73 -1.09 5.98
CA VAL A 10 -9.75 -1.33 4.90
C VAL A 10 -8.33 -1.07 5.39
N ALA A 11 -8.10 0.00 6.15
CA ALA A 11 -6.81 0.31 6.74
C ALA A 11 -6.33 -0.81 7.69
N ALA A 12 -7.21 -1.32 8.56
CA ALA A 12 -6.89 -2.41 9.47
C ALA A 12 -6.44 -3.68 8.72
N ARG A 13 -7.14 -4.04 7.63
CA ARG A 13 -6.76 -5.19 6.80
C ARG A 13 -5.42 -4.99 6.10
N GLN A 14 -5.12 -3.76 5.67
CA GLN A 14 -3.84 -3.39 5.10
C GLN A 14 -2.70 -3.55 6.13
N PHE A 15 -2.91 -3.15 7.39
CA PHE A 15 -1.91 -3.36 8.44
C PHE A 15 -1.62 -4.84 8.70
N LEU A 16 -2.65 -5.68 8.72
CA LEU A 16 -2.48 -7.13 8.89
C LEU A 16 -1.70 -7.76 7.72
N LEU A 17 -2.04 -7.39 6.48
CA LEU A 17 -1.32 -7.85 5.28
C LEU A 17 0.16 -7.45 5.35
N LEU A 18 0.45 -6.24 5.81
CA LEU A 18 1.80 -5.71 5.89
C LEU A 18 2.61 -6.20 7.10
N TYR A 19 1.98 -6.87 8.06
CA TYR A 19 2.69 -7.42 9.22
C TYR A 19 3.72 -8.46 8.78
N SER A 20 3.35 -9.33 7.83
CA SER A 20 4.23 -10.35 7.25
C SER A 20 5.01 -9.86 6.01
N ALA A 21 5.00 -8.55 5.71
CA ALA A 21 5.57 -7.99 4.48
C ALA A 21 7.04 -8.34 4.25
N THR A 22 7.83 -8.48 5.31
CA THR A 22 9.25 -8.82 5.22
C THR A 22 9.50 -10.19 4.60
N VAL A 23 8.55 -11.12 4.71
CA VAL A 23 8.68 -12.49 4.20
C VAL A 23 8.27 -12.59 2.73
N TRP A 24 7.20 -11.91 2.32
CA TRP A 24 6.63 -12.05 0.98
C TRP A 24 6.96 -10.91 0.00
N SER A 25 7.48 -9.77 0.49
CA SER A 25 7.80 -8.60 -0.36
C SER A 25 8.72 -8.95 -1.53
N GLU A 26 9.74 -9.77 -1.31
CA GLU A 26 10.68 -10.20 -2.34
C GLU A 26 10.01 -10.92 -3.50
N SER A 27 9.22 -11.95 -3.18
CA SER A 27 8.53 -12.75 -4.19
C SER A 27 7.43 -11.96 -4.89
N ALA A 28 6.78 -11.02 -4.18
CA ALA A 28 5.78 -10.12 -4.73
C ALA A 28 6.38 -9.08 -5.70
N SER A 29 7.53 -8.50 -5.37
CA SER A 29 8.20 -7.48 -6.20
C SER A 29 8.84 -8.07 -7.47
N ARG A 30 9.18 -9.37 -7.47
CA ARG A 30 9.90 -10.05 -8.55
C ARG A 30 9.15 -10.12 -9.89
N THR A 31 7.83 -10.29 -9.86
CA THR A 31 7.03 -10.55 -11.06
C THR A 31 5.86 -9.59 -11.16
N GLN A 32 5.64 -9.01 -12.35
CA GLN A 32 4.50 -8.11 -12.58
C GLN A 32 3.15 -8.78 -12.31
N LYS A 33 3.03 -10.08 -12.61
CA LYS A 33 1.84 -10.88 -12.28
C LYS A 33 1.51 -10.84 -10.78
N ASN A 34 2.51 -10.95 -9.91
CA ASN A 34 2.30 -10.94 -8.46
C ASN A 34 1.86 -9.56 -7.97
N LYS A 35 2.43 -8.49 -8.52
CA LYS A 35 1.99 -7.11 -8.27
C LYS A 35 0.53 -6.91 -8.68
N ASN A 36 0.13 -7.42 -9.84
CA ASN A 36 -1.26 -7.34 -10.31
C ASN A 36 -2.22 -8.12 -9.41
N THR A 37 -1.84 -9.31 -8.93
CA THR A 37 -2.65 -10.08 -7.98
C THR A 37 -2.87 -9.31 -6.67
N LEU A 38 -1.83 -8.64 -6.15
CA LEU A 38 -1.93 -7.79 -4.96
C LEU A 38 -2.83 -6.58 -5.20
N LEU A 39 -2.68 -5.92 -6.35
CA LEU A 39 -3.54 -4.80 -6.76
C LEU A 39 -5.00 -5.23 -6.87
N GLN A 40 -5.26 -6.38 -7.48
CA GLN A 40 -6.60 -6.94 -7.60
C GLN A 40 -7.21 -7.29 -6.23
N ALA A 41 -6.41 -7.81 -5.30
CA ALA A 41 -6.86 -8.08 -3.93
C ALA A 41 -7.25 -6.78 -3.19
N GLN A 42 -6.50 -5.69 -3.41
CA GLN A 42 -6.83 -4.37 -2.87
C GLN A 42 -8.04 -3.74 -3.59
N ARG A 43 -8.26 -4.04 -4.87
CA ARG A 43 -9.37 -3.48 -5.67
C ARG A 43 -10.72 -3.67 -5.00
N CYS A 44 -11.01 -4.87 -4.49
CA CYS A 44 -12.25 -5.17 -3.78
C CYS A 44 -12.49 -4.26 -2.56
N ALA A 45 -11.42 -3.86 -1.87
CA ALA A 45 -11.50 -2.91 -0.76
C ALA A 45 -11.67 -1.46 -1.26
N THR A 46 -10.91 -1.07 -2.29
CA THR A 46 -10.99 0.29 -2.86
C THR A 46 -12.37 0.61 -3.42
N PHE A 47 -13.03 -0.34 -4.10
CA PHE A 47 -14.38 -0.16 -4.64
C PHE A 47 -15.42 0.07 -3.53
N LYS A 48 -15.25 -0.55 -2.36
CA LYS A 48 -16.14 -0.33 -1.22
C LYS A 48 -15.97 1.06 -0.60
N VAL A 49 -14.76 1.63 -0.66
CA VAL A 49 -14.44 2.95 -0.12
C VAL A 49 -14.82 4.05 -1.10
N ALA A 50 -14.33 3.96 -2.34
CA ALA A 50 -14.45 5.00 -3.35
C ALA A 50 -15.73 4.91 -4.21
N ARG A 51 -16.48 3.79 -4.15
CA ARG A 51 -17.72 3.56 -4.93
C ARG A 51 -17.54 3.75 -6.45
N CYS A 52 -16.36 3.45 -6.97
CA CYS A 52 -16.03 3.58 -8.39
C CYS A 52 -16.75 2.52 -9.26
N TYR A 53 -16.90 2.83 -10.55
CA TYR A 53 -17.38 1.87 -11.53
C TYR A 53 -16.40 0.70 -11.72
N ARG A 54 -16.93 -0.47 -12.11
CA ARG A 54 -16.14 -1.69 -12.33
C ARG A 54 -15.06 -1.52 -13.41
N THR A 55 -15.26 -0.64 -14.40
CA THR A 55 -14.33 -0.40 -15.51
C THR A 55 -13.09 0.40 -15.13
N VAL A 56 -13.09 1.04 -13.96
CA VAL A 56 -11.94 1.82 -13.47
C VAL A 56 -10.74 0.89 -13.22
N SER A 57 -9.55 1.30 -13.65
CA SER A 57 -8.32 0.54 -13.46
C SER A 57 -7.96 0.40 -11.98
N ASP A 58 -7.24 -0.67 -11.61
CA ASP A 58 -6.88 -0.95 -10.21
C ASP A 58 -6.05 0.18 -9.57
N MET A 59 -5.16 0.78 -10.37
CA MET A 59 -4.34 1.91 -9.92
C MET A 59 -5.19 3.16 -9.71
N ALA A 60 -6.11 3.47 -10.63
CA ALA A 60 -7.00 4.61 -10.48
C ALA A 60 -7.96 4.42 -9.29
N SER A 61 -8.43 3.20 -9.02
CA SER A 61 -9.30 2.93 -7.88
C SER A 61 -8.58 3.12 -6.54
N LEU A 62 -7.30 2.80 -6.46
CA LEU A 62 -6.45 3.08 -5.30
C LEU A 62 -6.25 4.59 -5.09
N VAL A 63 -6.01 5.35 -6.16
CA VAL A 63 -5.90 6.82 -6.09
C VAL A 63 -7.20 7.44 -5.57
N LEU A 64 -8.35 7.01 -6.12
CA LEU A 64 -9.67 7.48 -5.70
C LEU A 64 -10.00 7.09 -4.25
N ALA A 65 -9.51 5.93 -3.80
CA ALA A 65 -9.65 5.46 -2.42
C ALA A 65 -8.58 6.03 -1.46
N ARG A 66 -7.67 6.89 -1.93
CA ARG A 66 -6.53 7.43 -1.16
C ARG A 66 -5.70 6.33 -0.47
N MET A 67 -5.53 5.20 -1.15
CA MET A 67 -4.88 4.01 -0.60
C MET A 67 -3.58 3.73 -1.35
N THR A 68 -2.47 3.64 -0.62
CA THR A 68 -1.16 3.25 -1.21
C THR A 68 -1.15 1.75 -1.54
N PRO A 69 -0.56 1.32 -2.66
CA PRO A 69 -0.44 -0.09 -3.01
C PRO A 69 0.35 -0.89 -1.98
N ALA A 70 -0.08 -2.12 -1.75
CA ALA A 70 0.55 -3.02 -0.80
C ALA A 70 1.99 -3.37 -1.18
N PHE A 71 2.29 -3.52 -2.48
CA PHE A 71 3.63 -3.89 -2.92
C PHE A 71 4.65 -2.77 -2.66
N LEU A 72 4.29 -1.49 -2.87
CA LEU A 72 5.15 -0.35 -2.55
C LEU A 72 5.39 -0.24 -1.04
N GLN A 73 4.33 -0.37 -0.24
CA GLN A 73 4.45 -0.34 1.22
C GLN A 73 5.27 -1.51 1.77
N ALA A 74 5.15 -2.69 1.16
CA ALA A 74 5.91 -3.87 1.54
C ALA A 74 7.41 -3.71 1.22
N GLU A 75 7.73 -3.14 0.06
CA GLU A 75 9.11 -2.83 -0.32
C GLU A 75 9.75 -1.83 0.66
N GLY A 76 9.04 -0.76 1.02
CA GLY A 76 9.50 0.19 2.04
C GLY A 76 9.75 -0.47 3.41
N ARG A 77 8.88 -1.39 3.84
CA ARG A 77 9.06 -2.16 5.09
C ARG A 77 10.26 -3.11 5.01
N ARG A 78 10.48 -3.75 3.86
CA ARG A 78 11.64 -4.60 3.63
C ARG A 78 12.94 -3.82 3.72
N LYS A 79 13.04 -2.70 2.98
CA LYS A 79 14.20 -1.78 3.04
C LYS A 79 14.47 -1.33 4.48
N SER A 80 13.41 -0.98 5.22
CA SER A 80 13.51 -0.61 6.64
C SER A 80 14.07 -1.73 7.51
N ALA A 81 13.61 -2.96 7.31
CA ALA A 81 14.08 -4.13 8.06
C ALA A 81 15.55 -4.46 7.72
N ALA A 82 15.94 -4.37 6.45
CA ALA A 82 17.32 -4.56 6.00
C ALA A 82 18.27 -3.49 6.57
N ALA A 83 17.84 -2.22 6.60
CA ALA A 83 18.60 -1.13 7.21
C ALA A 83 18.78 -1.35 8.73
N LYS A 84 17.74 -1.82 9.43
CA LYS A 84 17.88 -2.20 10.86
C LYS A 84 18.84 -3.36 11.07
N ALA A 85 18.83 -4.36 10.20
CA ALA A 85 19.75 -5.50 10.30
C ALA A 85 21.22 -5.09 10.10
N THR A 86 21.47 -4.02 9.35
CA THR A 86 22.82 -3.45 9.13
C THR A 86 23.22 -2.40 10.18
N GLY A 87 22.38 -2.17 11.20
CA GLY A 87 22.65 -1.20 12.27
C GLY A 87 22.34 0.26 11.91
N VAL A 88 21.83 0.52 10.70
CA VAL A 88 21.41 1.86 10.27
C VAL A 88 20.02 2.13 10.84
N VAL A 89 19.88 3.18 11.65
CA VAL A 89 18.56 3.64 12.13
C VAL A 89 17.86 4.34 10.96
N PRO A 90 16.83 3.71 10.36
CA PRO A 90 16.22 4.28 9.18
C PRO A 90 15.32 5.44 9.60
N ASN A 91 15.47 6.59 8.96
CA ASN A 91 14.55 7.71 9.15
C ASN A 91 13.17 7.32 8.58
N LYS A 92 12.23 6.99 9.47
CA LYS A 92 10.89 6.53 9.10
C LYS A 92 10.16 7.51 8.19
N ARG A 93 10.37 8.83 8.38
CA ARG A 93 9.70 9.88 7.61
C ARG A 93 10.16 9.87 6.16
N GLU A 94 11.45 9.72 5.95
CA GLU A 94 12.08 9.73 4.63
C GLU A 94 11.72 8.50 3.81
N LEU A 95 11.71 7.32 4.43
CA LEU A 95 11.25 6.09 3.77
C LEU A 95 9.76 6.11 3.41
N THR A 96 8.96 6.74 4.26
CA THR A 96 7.53 6.96 3.98
C THR A 96 7.36 7.96 2.84
N ALA A 97 8.15 9.04 2.82
CA ALA A 97 8.17 10.03 1.75
C ALA A 97 8.64 9.44 0.41
N GLU A 98 9.67 8.58 0.40
CA GLU A 98 10.13 7.86 -0.81
C GLU A 98 9.05 6.90 -1.32
N THR A 99 8.36 6.21 -0.42
CA THR A 99 7.24 5.34 -0.79
C THR A 99 6.07 6.15 -1.36
N ILE A 100 5.79 7.33 -0.81
CA ILE A 100 4.72 8.23 -1.28
C ILE A 100 5.11 8.93 -2.60
N SER A 101 6.37 9.35 -2.79
CA SER A 101 6.82 10.01 -4.01
C SER A 101 6.81 9.09 -5.21
N SER A 102 7.06 7.79 -5.00
CA SER A 102 6.91 6.76 -6.03
C SER A 102 5.44 6.47 -6.41
N TRP A 103 4.48 6.94 -5.61
CA TRP A 103 3.06 6.71 -5.82
C TRP A 103 2.41 7.86 -6.61
N PRO A 104 1.87 7.61 -7.82
CA PRO A 104 1.25 8.66 -8.64
C PRO A 104 -0.01 9.30 -8.02
N GLY A 105 -0.54 8.75 -6.93
CA GLY A 105 -1.64 9.35 -6.14
C GLY A 105 -1.19 10.12 -4.90
N GLY A 106 0.10 10.49 -4.81
CA GLY A 106 0.68 11.21 -3.67
C GLY A 106 0.14 12.63 -3.50
N LEU A 107 -1.07 12.75 -2.94
CA LEU A 107 -1.46 13.92 -2.15
C LEU A 107 -1.17 13.59 -0.69
N GLY A 108 -0.45 14.49 -0.04
CA GLY A 108 0.14 14.35 1.29
C GLY A 108 -0.82 13.83 2.37
N LEU A 109 -0.26 13.05 3.29
CA LEU A 109 -0.87 12.60 4.53
C LEU A 109 -0.85 13.71 5.60
N ASP A 110 -1.00 14.95 5.16
CA ASP A 110 -0.83 16.17 5.92
C ASP A 110 -1.98 17.15 5.61
N ALA A 111 -3.20 16.72 5.96
CA ALA A 111 -4.36 17.54 6.27
C ALA A 111 -5.32 16.76 7.19
#